data_AF-A0A915MLZ2-F1
#
_entry.id   AF-A0A915MLZ2-F1
#
_cell.length_a   1.000
_cell.length_b   1.000
_cell.length_c   1.000
_cell.angle_alpha   90.00
_cell.angle_beta   90.00
_cell.angle_gamma   90.00
#
_symmetry.space_group_name_H-M   'P 1'
#
loop_
_entity.id
_entity.type
_entity.pdbx_description
1 polymer ?
#
loop_
_entity_poly.entity_id
_entity_poly.type
_entity_poly.pdbx_seq_one_letter_code
_entity_poly.pdbx_strand_id
1 'polypeptide(L)'
;MAESAYSLNFNIDDVKTKTVERLISPLIHLITSLHANMQPLSGATRDGKEVMKRLKERLDNFIITGQQTVQIKTQFPGAEKIFAQLNDALNDVALAGDNLLIIGDPFIADAENPDLRSQTVEASRATLLAVARLLIITDMIDVDILLKQADKVRQNFNALKNAQSKSELLKTSQNLDLELHELMEMTRRRVRDLRDSAAQDDLQAAIAMLKITTPIMIASSKAFLQHPGLDGLKLNQNYAEDELNRALDCFCDAVQGDRPHDELAFSQHGKLNELAL
;
A
#
# COMPACT_ATOMS: atom_id res chain seq x y z
N MET A 1 -30.62 14.39 16.84
CA MET A 1 -29.87 14.47 15.57
C MET A 1 -28.39 14.60 15.88
N ALA A 2 -27.66 13.48 15.93
CA ALA A 2 -26.20 13.39 15.86
C ALA A 2 -25.83 11.90 15.80
N GLU A 3 -26.33 11.21 14.78
CA GLU A 3 -26.01 9.80 14.53
C GLU A 3 -25.65 9.68 13.04
N SER A 4 -24.61 10.40 12.62
CA SER A 4 -23.97 10.22 11.31
C SER A 4 -22.60 10.89 11.28
N ALA A 5 -21.54 10.16 11.61
CA ALA A 5 -20.17 10.56 11.23
C ALA A 5 -19.12 9.43 11.30
N TYR A 6 -19.32 8.37 12.08
CA TYR A 6 -18.25 7.36 12.29
C TYR A 6 -18.70 5.90 12.12
N SER A 7 -19.59 5.64 11.16
CA SER A 7 -19.81 4.28 10.65
C SER A 7 -18.99 4.06 9.39
N LEU A 8 -17.66 3.95 9.53
CA LEU A 8 -16.93 3.10 8.60
C LEU A 8 -17.32 1.67 8.97
N ASN A 9 -18.18 1.04 8.15
CA ASN A 9 -18.26 -0.42 8.10
C ASN A 9 -16.91 -0.92 7.56
N PHE A 10 -15.91 -0.92 8.43
CA PHE A 10 -14.57 -1.37 8.11
C PHE A 10 -14.57 -2.89 8.11
N ASN A 11 -14.47 -3.49 6.92
CA ASN A 11 -14.23 -4.91 6.80
C ASN A 11 -12.72 -5.16 6.77
N ILE A 12 -12.20 -5.84 7.80
CA ILE A 12 -10.78 -6.23 7.84
C ILE A 12 -10.42 -7.16 6.66
N ASP A 13 -11.40 -7.85 6.09
CA ASP A 13 -11.19 -8.72 4.93
C ASP A 13 -10.79 -7.93 3.68
N ASP A 14 -11.09 -6.63 3.61
CA ASP A 14 -10.69 -5.77 2.49
C ASP A 14 -9.22 -5.33 2.58
N VAL A 15 -8.54 -5.59 3.70
CA VAL A 15 -7.11 -5.30 3.86
C VAL A 15 -6.27 -6.33 3.10
N LYS A 16 -5.49 -5.86 2.11
CA LYS A 16 -4.68 -6.71 1.24
C LYS A 16 -3.29 -7.05 1.81
N THR A 17 -2.81 -6.35 2.83
CA THR A 17 -1.45 -6.52 3.38
C THR A 17 -1.38 -7.02 4.83
N LYS A 18 -0.43 -7.93 5.07
CA LYS A 18 -0.13 -8.53 6.37
C LYS A 18 0.29 -7.47 7.38
N THR A 19 1.05 -6.46 6.95
CA THR A 19 1.47 -5.37 7.82
C THR A 19 0.28 -4.57 8.35
N VAL A 20 -0.64 -4.17 7.47
CA VAL A 20 -1.83 -3.42 7.87
C VAL A 20 -2.74 -4.28 8.75
N GLU A 21 -2.98 -5.54 8.39
CA GLU A 21 -3.75 -6.48 9.22
C GLU A 21 -3.15 -6.63 10.62
N ARG A 22 -1.84 -6.88 10.72
CA ARG A 22 -1.12 -7.04 12.00
C ARG A 22 -1.23 -5.81 12.88
N LEU A 23 -1.27 -4.62 12.29
CA LEU A 23 -1.36 -3.36 13.01
C LEU A 23 -2.80 -3.02 13.42
N ILE A 24 -3.79 -3.34 12.57
CA ILE A 24 -5.20 -3.00 12.81
C ILE A 24 -5.93 -4.06 13.66
N SER A 25 -5.65 -5.36 13.48
CA SER A 25 -6.35 -6.45 14.16
C SER A 25 -6.38 -6.31 15.70
N PRO A 26 -5.25 -6.00 16.39
CA PRO A 26 -5.28 -5.74 17.82
C PRO A 26 -6.15 -4.54 18.21
N LEU A 27 -6.21 -3.51 17.36
CA LEU A 27 -7.03 -2.33 17.59
C LEU A 27 -8.52 -2.66 17.49
N ILE A 28 -8.92 -3.47 16.51
CA ILE A 28 -10.32 -3.93 16.39
C ILE A 28 -10.70 -4.77 17.61
N HIS A 29 -9.87 -5.74 17.99
CA HIS A 29 -10.14 -6.56 19.17
C HIS A 29 -10.28 -5.70 20.43
N LEU A 30 -9.45 -4.66 20.58
CA LEU A 30 -9.55 -3.71 21.68
C LEU A 30 -10.86 -2.93 21.63
N ILE A 31 -11.27 -2.38 20.49
CA ILE A 31 -12.54 -1.67 20.31
C ILE A 31 -13.73 -2.57 20.66
N THR A 32 -13.77 -3.79 20.12
CA THR A 32 -14.85 -4.76 20.36
C THR A 32 -14.92 -5.17 21.83
N SER A 33 -13.77 -5.32 22.48
CA SER A 33 -13.69 -5.68 23.91
C SER A 33 -14.11 -4.53 24.83
N LEU A 34 -13.72 -3.29 24.49
CA LEU A 34 -14.16 -2.08 25.21
C LEU A 34 -15.67 -1.91 25.16
N HIS A 35 -16.30 -2.28 24.04
CA HIS A 35 -17.75 -2.27 23.89
C HIS A 35 -18.44 -3.36 24.74
N ALA A 36 -17.85 -4.55 24.84
CA ALA A 36 -18.43 -5.68 25.54
C ALA A 36 -18.30 -5.61 27.08
N ASN A 37 -17.21 -5.01 27.60
CA ASN A 37 -16.89 -5.00 29.02
C ASN A 37 -16.97 -3.57 29.61
N MET A 38 -18.18 -3.05 29.79
CA MET A 38 -18.43 -1.77 30.48
C MET A 38 -18.39 -1.88 32.02
N GLN A 39 -17.79 -2.93 32.59
CA GLN A 39 -17.75 -3.13 34.05
C GLN A 39 -16.73 -2.20 34.74
N PRO A 40 -17.02 -1.73 35.97
CA PRO A 40 -16.14 -0.82 36.69
C PRO A 40 -14.81 -1.47 37.06
N LEU A 41 -13.71 -0.83 36.66
CA LEU A 41 -12.37 -1.16 37.11
C LEU A 41 -12.18 -0.60 38.53
N SER A 42 -12.19 -1.46 39.55
CA SER A 42 -11.94 -1.03 40.93
C SER A 42 -10.44 -0.86 41.20
N GLY A 43 -10.00 0.36 41.56
CA GLY A 43 -8.77 0.58 42.35
C GLY A 43 -7.47 1.08 41.68
N ALA A 44 -7.50 1.84 40.58
CA ALA A 44 -6.29 2.14 39.77
C ALA A 44 -5.86 3.63 39.67
N THR A 45 -5.78 4.40 40.76
CA THR A 45 -5.48 5.85 40.66
C THR A 45 -3.99 6.20 40.47
N ARG A 46 -3.04 5.35 40.89
CA ARG A 46 -1.59 5.55 40.62
C ARG A 46 -1.17 5.02 39.24
N ASP A 47 -1.89 4.05 38.72
CA ASP A 47 -1.62 3.38 37.45
C ASP A 47 -2.14 4.20 36.26
N GLY A 48 -3.31 4.85 36.41
CA GLY A 48 -3.95 5.62 35.32
C GLY A 48 -3.13 6.81 34.80
N LYS A 49 -2.48 7.60 35.67
CA LYS A 49 -1.65 8.74 35.24
C LYS A 49 -0.41 8.30 34.44
N GLU A 50 0.21 7.19 34.84
CA GLU A 50 1.33 6.60 34.12
C GLU A 50 0.89 6.01 32.77
N VAL A 51 -0.31 5.38 32.72
CA VAL A 51 -0.93 4.95 31.46
C VAL A 51 -1.16 6.12 30.52
N MET A 52 -1.70 7.25 31.01
CA MET A 52 -1.95 8.44 30.19
C MET A 52 -0.65 9.06 29.66
N LYS A 53 0.38 9.14 30.51
CA LYS A 53 1.71 9.60 30.10
C LYS A 53 2.28 8.73 28.98
N ARG A 54 2.23 7.40 29.12
CA ARG A 54 2.70 6.46 28.09
C ARG A 54 1.87 6.53 26.82
N LEU A 55 0.56 6.73 26.93
CA LEU A 55 -0.32 6.92 25.78
C LEU A 55 0.09 8.16 25.01
N LYS A 56 0.31 9.28 25.69
CA LYS A 56 0.81 10.51 25.07
C LYS A 56 2.15 10.29 24.37
N GLU A 57 3.13 9.70 25.05
CA GLU A 57 4.44 9.40 24.47
C GLU A 57 4.32 8.50 23.22
N ARG A 58 3.41 7.53 23.22
CA ARG A 58 3.16 6.67 22.05
C ARG A 58 2.50 7.43 20.89
N LEU A 59 1.52 8.28 21.17
CA LEU A 59 0.86 9.11 20.17
C LEU A 59 1.85 10.10 19.55
N ASP A 60 2.65 10.79 20.37
CA ASP A 60 3.69 11.72 19.90
C ASP A 60 4.70 11.01 18.98
N ASN A 61 5.21 9.85 19.40
CA ASN A 61 6.12 9.04 18.58
C ASN A 61 5.48 8.54 17.28
N PHE A 62 4.21 8.17 17.32
CA PHE A 62 3.46 7.75 16.14
C PHE A 62 3.32 8.91 15.14
N ILE A 63 2.95 10.10 15.61
CA ILE A 63 2.83 11.29 14.76
C ILE A 63 4.18 11.67 14.16
N ILE A 64 5.26 11.70 14.95
CA ILE A 64 6.62 11.99 14.45
C ILE A 64 7.02 10.99 13.35
N THR A 65 6.79 9.70 13.59
CA THR A 65 7.10 8.64 12.62
C THR A 65 6.26 8.78 11.34
N GLY A 66 4.98 9.13 11.50
CA GLY A 66 4.06 9.42 10.40
C GLY A 66 4.53 10.60 9.56
N GLN A 67 4.95 11.70 10.19
CA GLN A 67 5.47 12.89 9.51
C GLN A 67 6.75 12.58 8.73
N GLN A 68 7.67 11.81 9.30
CA GLN A 68 8.88 11.35 8.60
C GLN A 68 8.54 10.48 7.38
N THR A 69 7.55 9.59 7.53
CA THR A 69 7.08 8.72 6.44
C THR A 69 6.46 9.56 5.31
N VAL A 70 5.63 10.55 5.65
CA VAL A 70 5.09 11.51 4.67
C VAL A 70 6.23 12.22 3.95
N GLN A 71 7.22 12.75 4.68
CA GLN A 71 8.32 13.51 4.10
C GLN A 71 9.17 12.69 3.13
N ILE A 72 9.50 11.45 3.48
CA ILE A 72 10.21 10.53 2.55
C ILE A 72 9.38 10.34 1.28
N LYS A 73 8.07 10.15 1.42
CA LYS A 73 7.18 9.93 0.30
C LYS A 73 6.99 11.21 -0.55
N THR A 74 7.07 12.43 0.02
CA THR A 74 6.93 13.69 -0.77
C THR A 74 7.99 13.89 -1.85
N GLN A 75 9.09 13.13 -1.81
CA GLN A 75 10.14 13.17 -2.83
C GLN A 75 9.70 12.48 -4.15
N PHE A 76 8.58 11.75 -4.16
CA PHE A 76 8.06 11.09 -5.36
C PHE A 76 7.24 12.08 -6.22
N PRO A 77 7.65 12.34 -7.48
CA PRO A 77 6.96 13.27 -8.37
C PRO A 77 5.48 12.90 -8.63
N GLY A 78 4.63 13.93 -8.73
CA GLY A 78 3.22 13.78 -9.10
C GLY A 78 2.33 13.12 -8.05
N ALA A 79 2.74 13.06 -6.78
CA ALA A 79 1.94 12.50 -5.69
C ALA A 79 1.37 13.57 -4.74
N GLU A 80 1.33 14.85 -5.16
CA GLU A 80 0.86 15.99 -4.37
C GLU A 80 -0.53 15.79 -3.75
N LYS A 81 -1.50 15.35 -4.56
CA LYS A 81 -2.87 15.05 -4.09
C LYS A 81 -2.92 13.92 -3.08
N ILE A 82 -2.03 12.94 -3.25
CA ILE A 82 -1.91 11.76 -2.39
C ILE A 82 -1.27 12.14 -1.04
N PHE A 83 -0.29 13.06 -1.04
CA PHE A 83 0.31 13.58 0.19
C PHE A 83 -0.64 14.45 1.00
N ALA A 84 -1.52 15.21 0.34
CA ALA A 84 -2.57 15.94 1.03
C ALA A 84 -3.44 14.98 1.85
N GLN A 85 -3.87 13.87 1.26
CA GLN A 85 -4.67 12.84 1.97
C GLN A 85 -3.91 12.20 3.13
N LEU A 86 -2.61 11.94 2.98
CA LEU A 86 -1.79 11.37 4.06
C LEU A 86 -1.60 12.36 5.21
N ASN A 87 -1.37 13.64 4.91
CA ASN A 87 -1.29 14.70 5.91
C ASN A 87 -2.63 14.89 6.63
N ASP A 88 -3.73 14.91 5.90
CA ASP A 88 -5.08 15.03 6.49
C ASP A 88 -5.36 13.84 7.43
N ALA A 89 -5.07 12.61 6.99
CA ALA A 89 -5.24 11.42 7.83
C ALA A 89 -4.34 11.45 9.07
N LEU A 90 -3.11 11.96 8.95
CA LEU A 90 -2.19 12.10 10.08
C LEU A 90 -2.67 13.18 11.07
N ASN A 91 -3.20 14.29 10.56
CA ASN A 91 -3.82 15.33 11.37
C ASN A 91 -5.07 14.80 12.10
N ASP A 92 -5.88 13.96 11.44
CA ASP A 92 -7.04 13.30 12.07
C ASP A 92 -6.60 12.41 13.25
N VAL A 93 -5.48 11.68 13.12
CA VAL A 93 -4.91 10.92 14.24
C VAL A 93 -4.48 11.83 15.38
N ALA A 94 -3.81 12.96 15.08
CA ALA A 94 -3.36 13.90 16.09
C ALA A 94 -4.56 14.50 16.85
N LEU A 95 -5.58 14.97 16.14
CA LEU A 95 -6.79 15.54 16.74
C LEU A 95 -7.56 14.53 17.60
N ALA A 96 -7.74 13.30 17.10
CA ALA A 96 -8.40 12.24 17.86
C ALA A 96 -7.59 11.84 19.10
N GLY A 97 -6.26 11.75 18.96
CA GLY A 97 -5.33 11.49 20.06
C GLY A 97 -5.40 12.56 21.15
N ASP A 98 -5.33 13.84 20.79
CA ASP A 98 -5.44 14.95 21.72
C ASP A 98 -6.78 14.94 22.46
N ASN A 99 -7.88 14.70 21.74
CA ASN A 99 -9.21 14.57 22.35
C ASN A 99 -9.28 13.41 23.36
N LEU A 100 -8.67 12.27 23.06
CA LEU A 100 -8.56 11.14 23.99
C LEU A 100 -7.76 11.50 25.25
N LEU A 101 -6.66 12.24 25.11
CA LEU A 101 -5.88 12.70 26.28
C LEU A 101 -6.72 13.65 27.16
N ILE A 102 -7.46 14.59 26.54
CA ILE A 102 -8.32 15.55 27.25
C ILE A 102 -9.45 14.83 28.01
N ILE A 103 -10.12 13.87 27.37
CA ILE A 103 -11.24 13.12 27.98
C ILE A 103 -10.74 12.07 28.97
N GLY A 104 -9.54 11.52 28.76
CA GLY A 104 -8.96 10.50 29.62
C GLY A 104 -8.51 11.02 30.99
N ASP A 105 -8.04 12.27 31.07
CA ASP A 105 -7.63 12.90 32.34
C ASP A 105 -8.73 12.93 33.42
N PRO A 106 -9.96 13.44 33.15
CA PRO A 106 -11.04 13.40 34.13
C PRO A 106 -11.49 11.96 34.42
N PHE A 107 -11.46 11.06 33.44
CA PHE A 107 -11.79 9.65 33.65
C PHE A 107 -10.82 8.95 34.62
N ILE A 108 -9.52 9.25 34.57
CA ILE A 108 -8.54 8.70 35.52
C ILE A 108 -8.80 9.20 36.94
N ALA A 109 -9.29 10.45 37.08
CA ALA A 109 -9.64 11.02 38.37
C ALA A 109 -10.92 10.41 38.97
N ASP A 110 -11.86 9.97 38.12
CA ASP A 110 -13.16 9.43 38.51
C ASP A 110 -13.60 8.26 37.59
N ALA A 111 -12.94 7.11 37.72
CA ALA A 111 -13.12 5.95 36.85
C ALA A 111 -14.46 5.20 37.07
N GLU A 112 -15.14 5.48 38.18
CA GLU A 112 -16.46 4.91 38.50
C GLU A 112 -17.59 5.64 37.77
N ASN A 113 -17.33 6.85 37.30
CA ASN A 113 -18.29 7.66 36.55
C ASN A 113 -18.61 7.03 35.18
N PRO A 114 -19.88 6.63 34.95
CA PRO A 114 -20.28 5.96 33.72
C PRO A 114 -20.21 6.88 32.49
N ASP A 115 -20.46 8.19 32.64
CA ASP A 115 -20.43 9.14 31.54
C ASP A 115 -19.00 9.39 31.07
N LEU A 116 -18.05 9.55 32.01
CA LEU A 116 -16.63 9.68 31.68
C LEU A 116 -16.10 8.41 31.02
N ARG A 117 -16.49 7.23 31.52
CA ARG A 117 -16.14 5.95 30.89
C ARG A 117 -16.63 5.88 29.44
N SER A 118 -17.90 6.21 29.21
CA SER A 118 -18.49 6.18 27.88
C SER A 118 -17.77 7.15 26.93
N GLN A 119 -17.46 8.36 27.39
CA GLN A 119 -16.72 9.35 26.59
C GLN A 119 -15.30 8.89 26.27
N THR A 120 -14.57 8.30 27.24
CA THR A 120 -13.22 7.77 27.01
C THR A 120 -13.23 6.59 26.04
N VAL A 121 -14.22 5.69 26.12
CA VAL A 121 -14.38 4.58 25.16
C VAL A 121 -14.61 5.12 23.75
N GLU A 122 -15.49 6.11 23.58
CA GLU A 122 -15.76 6.68 22.25
C GLU A 122 -14.54 7.43 21.69
N ALA A 123 -13.84 8.20 22.51
CA ALA A 123 -12.60 8.87 22.11
C ALA A 123 -11.51 7.85 21.72
N SER A 124 -11.40 6.74 22.46
CA SER A 124 -10.47 5.65 22.13
C SER A 124 -10.81 5.03 20.78
N ARG A 125 -12.09 4.75 20.54
CA ARG A 125 -12.57 4.22 19.26
C ARG A 125 -12.26 5.17 18.11
N ALA A 126 -12.52 6.47 18.27
CA ALA A 126 -12.22 7.48 17.26
C ALA A 126 -10.71 7.50 16.91
N THR A 127 -9.83 7.49 17.91
CA THR A 127 -8.37 7.44 17.70
C THR A 127 -7.94 6.19 16.95
N LEU A 128 -8.46 5.02 17.33
CA LEU A 128 -8.12 3.75 16.69
C LEU A 128 -8.62 3.69 15.24
N LEU A 129 -9.80 4.25 14.94
CA LEU A 129 -10.32 4.37 13.58
C LEU A 129 -9.48 5.33 12.72
N ALA A 130 -9.03 6.46 13.29
CA ALA A 130 -8.14 7.38 12.60
C ALA A 130 -6.80 6.69 12.24
N VAL A 131 -6.23 5.93 13.17
CA VAL A 131 -5.00 5.15 12.94
C VAL A 131 -5.21 4.11 11.84
N ALA A 132 -6.32 3.35 11.89
CA ALA A 132 -6.64 2.37 10.85
C ALA A 132 -6.76 3.02 9.46
N ARG A 133 -7.46 4.15 9.36
CA ARG A 133 -7.59 4.91 8.11
C ARG A 133 -6.24 5.39 7.57
N LEU A 134 -5.37 5.91 8.44
CA LEU A 134 -4.02 6.33 8.05
C LEU A 134 -3.20 5.17 7.47
N LEU A 135 -3.25 3.99 8.10
CA LEU A 135 -2.53 2.80 7.63
C LEU A 135 -3.03 2.34 6.25
N ILE A 136 -4.35 2.36 6.01
CA ILE A 136 -4.95 2.01 4.72
C ILE A 136 -4.53 3.01 3.64
N ILE A 137 -4.65 4.31 3.92
CA ILE A 137 -4.20 5.34 3.00
C ILE A 137 -2.73 5.10 2.68
N THR A 138 -1.88 4.88 3.68
CA THR A 138 -0.45 4.60 3.47
C THR A 138 -0.21 3.42 2.51
N ASP A 139 -0.96 2.31 2.63
CA ASP A 139 -0.89 1.16 1.72
C ASP A 139 -1.28 1.53 0.28
N MET A 140 -2.35 2.30 0.11
CA MET A 140 -2.78 2.79 -1.20
C MET A 140 -1.69 3.65 -1.86
N ILE A 141 -0.97 4.45 -1.08
CA ILE A 141 0.16 5.25 -1.58
C ILE A 141 1.31 4.36 -2.02
N ASP A 142 1.62 3.29 -1.29
CA ASP A 142 2.65 2.33 -1.70
C ASP A 142 2.30 1.66 -3.03
N VAL A 143 1.01 1.37 -3.27
CA VAL A 143 0.49 0.90 -4.56
C VAL A 143 0.69 1.95 -5.65
N ASP A 144 0.30 3.21 -5.43
CA ASP A 144 0.46 4.28 -6.42
C ASP A 144 1.93 4.53 -6.80
N ILE A 145 2.84 4.47 -5.81
CA ILE A 145 4.27 4.61 -6.07
C ILE A 145 4.78 3.44 -6.93
N LEU A 146 4.30 2.22 -6.70
CA LEU A 146 4.65 1.05 -7.50
C LEU A 146 4.13 1.16 -8.95
N LEU A 147 2.90 1.63 -9.14
CA LEU A 147 2.33 1.88 -10.47
C LEU A 147 3.10 2.95 -11.24
N LYS A 148 3.50 4.04 -10.58
CA LYS A 148 4.35 5.07 -11.20
C LYS A 148 5.71 4.52 -11.63
N GLN A 149 6.28 3.60 -10.85
CA GLN A 149 7.52 2.94 -11.23
C GLN A 149 7.32 2.07 -12.48
N ALA A 150 6.18 1.37 -12.58
CA ALA A 150 5.81 0.63 -13.79
C ALA A 150 5.62 1.57 -15.01
N ASP A 151 5.04 2.75 -14.83
CA ASP A 151 4.91 3.76 -15.89
C ASP A 151 6.27 4.26 -16.39
N LYS A 152 7.25 4.49 -15.50
CA LYS A 152 8.62 4.82 -15.93
C LYS A 152 9.24 3.71 -16.77
N VAL A 153 9.05 2.46 -16.35
CA VAL A 153 9.50 1.29 -17.11
C VAL A 153 8.84 1.26 -18.48
N ARG A 154 7.53 1.47 -18.58
CA ARG A 154 6.78 1.60 -19.85
C ARG A 154 7.33 2.71 -20.75
N GLN A 155 7.62 3.88 -20.19
CA GLN A 155 8.22 5.00 -20.94
C GLN A 155 9.60 4.64 -21.49
N ASN A 156 10.43 3.94 -20.71
CA ASN A 156 11.75 3.48 -21.18
C ASN A 156 11.63 2.43 -22.30
N PHE A 157 10.66 1.52 -22.23
CA PHE A 157 10.40 0.59 -23.35
C PHE A 157 9.96 1.31 -24.63
N ASN A 158 9.09 2.32 -24.50
CA ASN A 158 8.72 3.17 -25.64
C ASN A 158 9.92 3.91 -26.21
N ALA A 159 10.81 4.45 -25.37
CA ALA A 159 12.05 5.08 -25.82
C ALA A 159 13.00 4.07 -26.50
N LEU A 160 13.05 2.83 -26.01
CA LEU A 160 13.89 1.77 -26.56
C LEU A 160 13.43 1.39 -27.97
N LYS A 161 12.12 1.27 -28.19
CA LYS A 161 11.52 1.01 -29.50
C LYS A 161 11.87 2.09 -30.52
N ASN A 162 11.75 3.35 -30.09
CA ASN A 162 11.87 4.53 -30.95
C ASN A 162 13.32 5.03 -31.10
N ALA A 163 14.30 4.34 -30.51
CA ALA A 163 15.69 4.72 -30.61
C ALA A 163 16.16 4.77 -32.08
N GLN A 164 16.78 5.88 -32.47
CA GLN A 164 17.22 6.12 -33.85
C GLN A 164 18.72 5.90 -34.05
N SER A 165 19.45 5.61 -32.96
CA SER A 165 20.89 5.37 -33.02
C SER A 165 21.33 4.29 -32.04
N LYS A 166 22.50 3.66 -32.30
CA LYS A 166 23.06 2.64 -31.42
C LYS A 166 23.40 3.21 -30.03
N SER A 167 23.82 4.48 -29.99
CA SER A 167 24.12 5.20 -28.75
C SER A 167 22.86 5.41 -27.91
N GLU A 168 21.77 5.87 -28.54
CA GLU A 168 20.48 6.04 -27.89
C GLU A 168 19.92 4.71 -27.38
N LEU A 169 19.96 3.66 -28.21
CA LEU A 169 19.54 2.31 -27.80
C LEU A 169 20.32 1.82 -26.57
N LEU A 170 21.64 2.01 -26.55
CA LEU A 170 22.48 1.60 -25.41
C LEU A 170 22.12 2.39 -24.15
N LYS A 171 21.98 3.71 -24.26
CA LYS A 171 21.61 4.58 -23.13
C LYS A 171 20.25 4.20 -22.57
N THR A 172 19.24 4.02 -23.43
CA THR A 172 17.89 3.64 -22.98
C THR A 172 17.86 2.25 -22.39
N SER A 173 18.63 1.28 -22.93
CA SER A 173 18.78 -0.05 -22.33
C SER A 173 19.37 0.02 -20.91
N GLN A 174 20.39 0.85 -20.68
CA GLN A 174 21.00 1.02 -19.36
C GLN A 174 20.02 1.65 -18.36
N ASN A 175 19.26 2.67 -18.79
CA ASN A 175 18.23 3.27 -17.95
C ASN A 175 17.12 2.27 -17.61
N LEU A 176 16.68 1.50 -18.61
CA LEU A 176 15.67 0.47 -18.44
C LEU A 176 16.10 -0.60 -17.42
N ASP A 177 17.37 -1.03 -17.46
CA ASP A 177 17.91 -1.99 -16.48
C ASP A 177 17.80 -1.46 -15.04
N LEU A 178 18.07 -0.15 -14.83
CA LEU A 178 17.93 0.50 -13.53
C LEU A 178 16.47 0.56 -13.05
N GLU A 179 15.57 1.04 -13.92
CA GLU A 179 14.15 1.21 -13.59
C GLU A 179 13.45 -0.13 -13.36
N LEU A 180 13.81 -1.16 -14.13
CA LEU A 180 13.30 -2.53 -13.97
C LEU A 180 13.84 -3.17 -12.69
N HIS A 181 15.11 -2.94 -12.33
CA HIS A 181 15.65 -3.40 -11.06
C HIS A 181 14.94 -2.77 -9.86
N GLU A 182 14.69 -1.46 -9.90
CA GLU A 182 13.92 -0.76 -8.87
C GLU A 182 12.50 -1.32 -8.76
N LEU A 183 11.80 -1.51 -9.90
CA LEU A 183 10.47 -2.11 -9.94
C LEU A 183 10.47 -3.51 -9.30
N MET A 184 11.47 -4.34 -9.59
CA MET A 184 11.61 -5.68 -9.02
C MET A 184 11.81 -5.65 -7.50
N GLU A 185 12.63 -4.75 -6.98
CA GLU A 185 12.87 -4.65 -5.53
C GLU A 185 11.65 -4.11 -4.78
N MET A 186 10.90 -3.17 -5.37
CA MET A 186 9.63 -2.73 -4.81
C MET A 186 8.59 -3.85 -4.85
N THR A 187 8.51 -4.58 -5.96
CA THR A 187 7.59 -5.73 -6.10
C THR A 187 7.91 -6.83 -5.10
N ARG A 188 9.19 -7.17 -4.91
CA ARG A 188 9.63 -8.17 -3.92
C ARG A 188 9.15 -7.79 -2.52
N ARG A 189 9.19 -6.50 -2.16
CA ARG A 189 8.65 -6.00 -0.88
C ARG A 189 7.13 -6.16 -0.81
N ARG A 190 6.41 -5.79 -1.87
CA ARG A 190 4.94 -5.93 -1.96
C ARG A 190 4.49 -7.38 -1.86
N VAL A 191 5.07 -8.29 -2.65
CA VAL A 191 4.79 -9.74 -2.65
C VAL A 191 4.93 -10.33 -1.24
N ARG A 192 6.01 -10.00 -0.52
CA ARG A 192 6.21 -10.50 0.84
C ARG A 192 5.09 -10.06 1.79
N ASP A 193 4.56 -8.86 1.59
CA ASP A 193 3.57 -8.24 2.46
C ASP A 193 2.10 -8.55 2.07
N LEU A 194 1.82 -8.97 0.83
CA LEU A 194 0.47 -9.39 0.42
C LEU A 194 -0.03 -10.56 1.26
N ARG A 195 -1.31 -10.55 1.64
CA ARG A 195 -1.95 -11.64 2.40
C ARG A 195 -2.27 -12.83 1.50
N ASP A 196 -2.93 -12.56 0.38
CA ASP A 196 -3.38 -13.58 -0.57
C ASP A 196 -2.21 -14.19 -1.34
N SER A 197 -2.11 -15.53 -1.32
CA SER A 197 -1.09 -16.26 -2.06
C SER A 197 -1.31 -16.20 -3.56
N ALA A 198 -2.57 -16.17 -4.02
CA ALA A 198 -2.87 -16.04 -5.44
C ALA A 198 -2.37 -14.70 -5.99
N ALA A 199 -2.65 -13.59 -5.29
CA ALA A 199 -2.10 -12.28 -5.63
C ALA A 199 -0.55 -12.23 -5.59
N GLN A 200 0.10 -12.99 -4.69
CA GLN A 200 1.56 -13.13 -4.68
C GLN A 200 2.08 -13.82 -5.93
N ASP A 201 1.43 -14.90 -6.35
CA ASP A 201 1.82 -15.70 -7.51
C ASP A 201 1.63 -14.91 -8.82
N ASP A 202 0.49 -14.25 -8.98
CA ASP A 202 0.20 -13.43 -10.17
C ASP A 202 1.19 -12.28 -10.31
N LEU A 203 1.53 -11.59 -9.20
CA LEU A 203 2.49 -10.50 -9.22
C LEU A 203 3.93 -10.98 -9.49
N GLN A 204 4.30 -12.17 -9.00
CA GLN A 204 5.59 -12.79 -9.32
C GLN A 204 5.67 -13.22 -10.78
N ALA A 205 4.58 -13.77 -11.32
CA ALA A 205 4.48 -14.17 -12.71
C ALA A 205 4.62 -12.98 -13.66
N ALA A 206 3.93 -11.86 -13.40
CA ALA A 206 4.04 -10.65 -14.20
C ALA A 206 5.50 -10.13 -14.24
N ILE A 207 6.19 -10.10 -13.09
CA ILE A 207 7.63 -9.74 -13.04
C ILE A 207 8.51 -10.74 -13.79
N ALA A 208 8.21 -12.04 -13.70
CA ALA A 208 8.96 -13.06 -14.44
C ALA A 208 8.82 -12.84 -15.95
N MET A 209 7.61 -12.52 -16.42
CA MET A 209 7.37 -12.20 -17.82
C MET A 209 8.12 -10.94 -18.26
N LEU A 210 8.12 -9.87 -17.47
CA LEU A 210 8.90 -8.66 -17.78
C LEU A 210 10.39 -8.95 -17.93
N LYS A 211 10.95 -9.84 -17.10
CA LYS A 211 12.35 -10.26 -17.21
C LYS A 211 12.63 -11.08 -18.48
N ILE A 212 11.69 -11.92 -18.89
CA ILE A 212 11.83 -12.76 -20.09
C ILE A 212 11.69 -11.90 -21.35
N THR A 213 10.74 -10.96 -21.38
CA THR A 213 10.45 -10.14 -22.57
C THR A 213 11.43 -8.99 -22.77
N THR A 214 12.04 -8.47 -21.70
CA THR A 214 12.99 -7.33 -21.79
C THR A 214 14.18 -7.60 -22.74
N PRO A 215 14.94 -8.71 -22.61
CA PRO A 215 16.04 -9.01 -23.54
C PRO A 215 15.57 -9.21 -24.98
N ILE A 216 14.36 -9.74 -25.19
CA ILE A 216 13.76 -9.93 -26.51
C ILE A 216 13.51 -8.57 -27.16
N MET A 217 12.96 -7.61 -26.41
CA MET A 217 12.71 -6.25 -26.88
C MET A 217 14.01 -5.50 -27.22
N ILE A 218 15.05 -5.65 -26.41
CA ILE A 218 16.38 -5.07 -26.69
C ILE A 218 16.96 -5.68 -27.97
N ALA A 219 16.90 -7.01 -28.11
CA ALA A 219 17.45 -7.71 -29.27
C ALA A 219 16.70 -7.37 -30.56
N SER A 220 15.36 -7.33 -30.52
CA SER A 220 14.52 -6.99 -31.68
C SER A 220 14.73 -5.54 -32.11
N SER A 221 14.79 -4.60 -31.16
CA SER A 221 15.08 -3.18 -31.43
C SER A 221 16.47 -2.98 -32.01
N LYS A 222 17.47 -3.69 -31.48
CA LYS A 222 18.83 -3.67 -32.03
C LYS A 222 18.90 -4.20 -33.47
N ALA A 223 18.19 -5.29 -33.76
CA ALA A 223 18.17 -5.89 -35.10
C ALA A 223 17.47 -4.96 -36.10
N PHE A 224 16.31 -4.42 -35.74
CA PHE A 224 15.58 -3.48 -36.59
C PHE A 224 16.40 -2.22 -36.89
N LEU A 225 17.06 -1.64 -35.88
CA LEU A 225 17.94 -0.47 -36.06
C LEU A 225 19.09 -0.73 -37.04
N GLN A 226 19.63 -1.95 -37.09
CA GLN A 226 20.69 -2.33 -38.02
C GLN A 226 20.20 -2.56 -39.44
N HIS A 227 18.93 -2.97 -39.60
CA HIS A 227 18.35 -3.37 -40.89
C HIS A 227 16.89 -2.87 -41.02
N PRO A 228 16.67 -1.54 -41.12
CA PRO A 228 15.32 -0.96 -41.09
C PRO A 228 14.45 -1.29 -42.31
N GLY A 229 15.05 -1.75 -43.41
CA GLY A 229 14.34 -2.15 -44.63
C GLY A 229 13.75 -3.57 -44.59
N LEU A 230 13.91 -4.31 -43.49
CA LEU A 230 13.37 -5.67 -43.34
C LEU A 230 12.08 -5.64 -42.51
N ASP A 231 10.94 -5.75 -43.19
CA ASP A 231 9.61 -5.72 -42.55
C ASP A 231 9.46 -6.77 -41.43
N GLY A 232 10.07 -7.94 -41.59
CA GLY A 232 10.05 -9.01 -40.58
C GLY A 232 10.68 -8.59 -39.24
N LEU A 233 11.70 -7.72 -39.24
CA LEU A 233 12.32 -7.22 -38.01
C LEU A 233 11.42 -6.19 -37.32
N LYS A 234 10.70 -5.38 -38.09
CA LYS A 234 9.69 -4.46 -37.56
C LYS A 234 8.53 -5.21 -36.90
N LEU A 235 8.04 -6.27 -37.56
CA LEU A 235 7.00 -7.14 -37.00
C LEU A 235 7.47 -7.81 -35.70
N ASN A 236 8.71 -8.30 -35.66
CA ASN A 236 9.29 -8.87 -34.44
C ASN A 236 9.44 -7.83 -33.31
N GLN A 237 9.83 -6.60 -33.64
CA GLN A 237 9.90 -5.51 -32.66
C GLN A 237 8.52 -5.17 -32.08
N ASN A 238 7.50 -5.06 -32.92
CA ASN A 238 6.12 -4.81 -32.48
C ASN A 238 5.59 -5.96 -31.61
N TYR A 239 5.85 -7.22 -32.00
CA TYR A 239 5.45 -8.38 -31.19
C TYR A 239 6.09 -8.35 -29.78
N ALA A 240 7.39 -8.03 -29.70
CA ALA A 240 8.08 -7.92 -28.43
C ALA A 240 7.52 -6.79 -27.54
N GLU A 241 7.11 -5.68 -28.14
CA GLU A 241 6.43 -4.57 -27.44
C GLU A 241 5.04 -4.99 -26.94
N ASP A 242 4.24 -5.66 -27.76
CA ASP A 242 2.90 -6.11 -27.39
C ASP A 242 2.93 -7.06 -26.19
N GLU A 243 3.83 -8.05 -26.21
CA GLU A 243 4.04 -8.98 -25.09
C GLU A 243 4.47 -8.26 -23.81
N LEU A 244 5.27 -7.22 -23.96
CA LEU A 244 5.78 -6.45 -22.85
C LEU A 244 4.70 -5.55 -22.23
N ASN A 245 3.91 -4.87 -23.07
CA ASN A 245 2.80 -4.06 -22.61
C ASN A 245 1.78 -4.94 -21.89
N ARG A 246 1.48 -6.14 -22.43
CA ARG A 246 0.63 -7.13 -21.75
C ARG A 246 1.19 -7.54 -20.39
N ALA A 247 2.49 -7.80 -20.29
CA ALA A 247 3.12 -8.12 -19.00
C ALA A 247 3.05 -6.95 -17.99
N LEU A 248 3.20 -5.70 -18.46
CA LEU A 248 3.02 -4.51 -17.62
C LEU A 248 1.56 -4.29 -17.21
N ASP A 249 0.60 -4.53 -18.09
CA ASP A 249 -0.83 -4.43 -17.77
C ASP A 249 -1.20 -5.48 -16.72
N CYS A 250 -0.79 -6.74 -16.91
CA CYS A 250 -0.97 -7.79 -15.90
C CYS A 250 -0.31 -7.44 -14.56
N PHE A 251 0.86 -6.80 -14.60
CA PHE A 251 1.54 -6.32 -13.40
C PHE A 251 0.71 -5.25 -12.68
N CYS A 252 0.21 -4.24 -13.41
CA CYS A 252 -0.60 -3.17 -12.85
C CYS A 252 -1.91 -3.70 -12.24
N ASP A 253 -2.60 -4.59 -12.96
CA ASP A 253 -3.82 -5.25 -12.48
C ASP A 253 -3.55 -6.02 -11.18
N ALA A 254 -2.49 -6.85 -11.14
CA ALA A 254 -2.11 -7.62 -9.97
C ALA A 254 -1.74 -6.72 -8.77
N VAL A 255 -1.08 -5.60 -9.00
CA VAL A 255 -0.73 -4.61 -7.96
C VAL A 255 -1.96 -3.93 -7.37
N GLN A 256 -2.93 -3.58 -8.22
CA GLN A 256 -4.22 -3.01 -7.80
C GLN A 256 -5.11 -4.08 -7.14
N GLY A 257 -4.78 -5.36 -7.35
CA GLY A 257 -5.53 -6.52 -6.90
C GLY A 257 -6.82 -6.70 -7.67
N ASP A 258 -6.82 -6.25 -8.93
CA ASP A 258 -7.75 -6.69 -9.96
C ASP A 258 -7.25 -8.03 -10.50
N ARG A 259 -8.18 -8.92 -10.89
CA ARG A 259 -7.77 -10.20 -11.46
C ARG A 259 -7.18 -9.92 -12.85
N PRO A 260 -5.98 -10.42 -13.17
CA PRO A 260 -5.44 -10.28 -14.52
C PRO A 260 -6.44 -10.87 -15.52
N HIS A 261 -6.78 -10.11 -16.56
CA HIS A 261 -7.81 -10.49 -17.53
C HIS A 261 -7.37 -11.62 -18.49
N ASP A 262 -6.11 -12.08 -18.37
CA ASP A 262 -5.37 -12.91 -19.34
C ASP A 262 -4.85 -14.24 -18.76
N GLU A 263 -4.33 -15.10 -19.66
CA GLU A 263 -3.71 -16.43 -19.38
C GLU A 263 -2.54 -16.40 -18.36
N LEU A 264 -2.04 -15.21 -17.99
CA LEU A 264 -0.98 -15.00 -16.99
C LEU A 264 -1.47 -15.04 -15.54
N ALA A 265 -2.78 -15.15 -15.30
CA ALA A 265 -3.33 -15.40 -13.97
C ALA A 265 -3.11 -16.85 -13.55
N PHE A 266 -1.90 -17.18 -13.08
CA PHE A 266 -1.56 -18.52 -12.59
C PHE A 266 -2.42 -18.92 -11.37
N SER A 267 -3.00 -17.94 -10.66
CA SER A 267 -3.99 -18.14 -9.61
C SER A 267 -5.23 -18.93 -10.05
N GLN A 268 -5.59 -18.92 -11.35
CA GLN A 268 -6.76 -19.66 -11.85
C GLN A 268 -6.65 -21.19 -11.68
N HIS A 269 -5.44 -21.70 -11.44
CA HIS A 269 -5.17 -23.14 -11.32
C HIS A 269 -4.98 -23.61 -9.88
N GLY A 270 -4.81 -22.69 -8.91
CA GLY A 270 -4.51 -22.97 -7.50
C GLY A 270 -5.74 -22.96 -6.58
N LYS A 271 -6.79 -23.73 -6.88
CA LYS A 271 -8.07 -23.69 -6.14
C LYS A 271 -8.11 -24.47 -4.82
N LEU A 272 -6.97 -24.91 -4.29
CA LEU A 272 -6.94 -25.71 -3.05
C LEU A 272 -7.51 -24.93 -1.86
N ASN A 273 -7.33 -23.61 -1.84
CA ASN A 273 -7.83 -22.73 -0.78
C ASN A 273 -9.37 -22.57 -0.83
N GLU A 274 -10.02 -22.87 -1.97
CA GLU A 274 -11.49 -22.90 -2.09
C GLU A 274 -12.11 -24.13 -1.40
N LEU A 275 -11.29 -25.09 -0.96
CA LEU A 275 -11.71 -26.28 -0.21
C LEU A 275 -11.73 -26.07 1.31
N ALA A 276 -11.38 -24.87 1.81
CA ALA A 276 -11.48 -24.57 3.23
C ALA A 276 -12.96 -24.44 3.64
N LEU A 277 -13.47 -25.46 4.33
CA LEU A 277 -14.77 -25.49 5.02
C LEU A 277 -14.75 -24.68 6.32
#